data_AF-A0A171AF67-F1
#
_entry.id   AF-A0A171AF67-F1
#
_cell.length_a   1.000
_cell.length_b   1.000
_cell.length_c   1.000
_cell.angle_alpha   90.00
_cell.angle_beta   90.00
_cell.angle_gamma   90.00
#
_symmetry.space_group_name_H-M   'P 1'
#
loop_
_entity.id
_entity.type
_entity.pdbx_description
1 polymer ?
#
loop_
_entity_poly.entity_id
_entity_poly.type
_entity_poly.pdbx_seq_one_letter_code
_entity_poly.pdbx_strand_id
1 'polypeptide(L)'
;LSSCFIYKYSSIECVGPYFVQYVTNLNQDVNGCSEECESLEQIDESFVIDENDEIYLRSLDPKEWKKQDHYAVLGLEHLRYKASPALIKSAYRTKGFKHHPDKRKAKGEVVNRRS
;
A
#
# COMPACT_ATOMS: atom_id res chain seq x y z
N LEU A 1 -40.90 -49.52 -30.44
CA LEU A 1 -39.64 -49.32 -29.69
C LEU A 1 -39.50 -47.82 -29.45
N SER A 2 -39.96 -47.33 -28.30
CA SER A 2 -39.89 -45.91 -27.95
C SER A 2 -38.46 -45.58 -27.50
N SER A 3 -37.76 -44.75 -28.26
CA SER A 3 -36.42 -44.29 -27.92
C SER A 3 -36.49 -43.35 -26.72
N CYS A 4 -35.91 -43.76 -25.60
CA CYS A 4 -35.77 -42.95 -24.40
C CYS A 4 -34.56 -42.03 -24.57
N PHE A 5 -34.80 -40.73 -24.77
CA PHE A 5 -33.74 -39.73 -24.79
C PHE A 5 -33.25 -39.50 -23.35
N ILE A 6 -31.96 -39.79 -23.12
CA ILE A 6 -31.28 -39.49 -21.86
C ILE A 6 -30.90 -38.01 -21.88
N TYR A 7 -31.55 -37.21 -21.04
CA TYR A 7 -31.19 -35.81 -20.84
C TYR A 7 -30.06 -35.70 -19.81
N LYS A 8 -29.00 -34.96 -20.14
CA LYS A 8 -28.00 -34.49 -19.17
C LYS A 8 -28.29 -33.02 -18.86
N TYR A 9 -28.43 -32.72 -17.59
CA TYR A 9 -28.56 -31.35 -17.09
C TYR A 9 -27.17 -30.83 -16.74
N SER A 10 -26.84 -29.62 -17.20
CA SER A 10 -25.62 -28.89 -16.80
C SER A 10 -26.02 -27.57 -16.16
N SER A 11 -25.41 -27.24 -15.02
CA SER A 11 -25.52 -25.89 -14.45
C SER A 11 -24.86 -24.90 -15.40
N ILE A 12 -25.61 -23.90 -15.84
CA ILE A 12 -25.11 -22.82 -16.68
C ILE A 12 -25.14 -21.57 -15.81
N GLU A 13 -23.96 -21.09 -15.44
CA GLU A 13 -23.83 -19.86 -14.68
C GLU A 13 -24.10 -18.66 -15.60
N CYS A 14 -24.90 -17.68 -15.15
CA CYS A 14 -25.21 -16.47 -15.93
C CYS A 14 -24.04 -15.48 -16.05
N VAL A 15 -22.85 -15.90 -15.61
CA VAL A 15 -21.66 -15.10 -15.47
C VAL A 15 -20.56 -15.63 -16.40
N GLY A 16 -19.78 -14.72 -16.96
CA GLY A 16 -18.72 -15.09 -17.89
C GLY A 16 -17.67 -16.01 -17.24
N PRO A 17 -16.97 -16.83 -18.02
CA PRO A 17 -15.98 -17.79 -17.51
C PRO A 17 -14.89 -17.10 -16.66
N TYR A 18 -14.55 -15.85 -16.97
CA TYR A 18 -13.62 -15.03 -16.19
C TYR A 18 -14.10 -14.74 -14.77
N PHE A 19 -15.41 -14.50 -14.59
CA PHE A 19 -15.97 -14.22 -13.27
C PHE A 19 -16.02 -15.49 -12.42
N VAL A 20 -16.32 -16.63 -13.03
CA VAL A 20 -16.27 -17.93 -12.33
C VAL A 20 -14.85 -18.21 -11.84
N GLN A 21 -13.83 -18.03 -12.70
CA GLN A 21 -12.43 -18.21 -12.32
C GLN A 21 -11.98 -17.26 -11.19
N TYR A 22 -12.45 -16.01 -11.23
CA TYR A 22 -12.18 -15.04 -10.17
C TYR A 22 -12.73 -15.49 -8.81
N VAL A 23 -13.98 -15.97 -8.76
CA VAL A 23 -14.62 -16.45 -7.53
C VAL A 23 -14.00 -17.76 -7.04
N THR A 24 -13.61 -18.68 -7.93
CA THR A 24 -12.92 -19.92 -7.52
C THR A 24 -11.57 -19.63 -6.89
N ASN A 25 -10.84 -18.64 -7.40
CA ASN A 25 -9.53 -18.26 -6.87
C ASN A 25 -9.67 -17.62 -5.47
N LEU A 26 -10.65 -16.72 -5.28
CA LEU A 26 -10.95 -16.14 -3.96
C LEU A 26 -11.31 -17.21 -2.91
N ASN A 27 -12.02 -18.26 -3.31
CA ASN A 27 -12.39 -19.35 -2.42
C ASN A 27 -11.24 -20.33 -2.13
N GLN A 28 -10.14 -20.27 -2.88
CA GLN A 28 -8.91 -21.03 -2.57
C GLN A 28 -8.02 -20.29 -1.56
N ASP A 29 -8.07 -18.96 -1.55
CA ASP A 29 -7.27 -18.12 -0.64
C ASP A 29 -7.69 -18.24 0.84
N VAL A 30 -8.84 -18.85 1.15
CA VAL A 30 -9.26 -19.10 2.54
C VAL A 30 -8.65 -20.36 3.18
N ASN A 31 -7.97 -21.22 2.40
CA ASN A 31 -7.26 -22.41 2.90
C ASN A 31 -5.75 -22.41 2.59
N GLY A 32 -5.21 -21.30 2.08
CA GLY A 32 -3.82 -21.18 1.66
C GLY A 32 -3.13 -20.00 2.31
N CYS A 33 -2.87 -20.10 3.61
CA CYS A 33 -1.78 -19.33 4.22
C CYS A 33 -0.47 -19.79 3.58
N SER A 34 0.03 -19.05 2.59
CA SER A 34 1.41 -19.11 2.14
C SER A 34 1.90 -17.68 1.95
N GLU A 35 2.53 -17.20 3.01
CA GLU A 35 3.47 -16.07 3.11
C GLU A 35 4.39 -16.03 1.87
N GLU A 36 4.69 -14.89 1.26
CA GLU A 36 5.54 -13.85 1.82
C GLU A 36 4.86 -12.47 1.86
N CYS A 37 4.14 -12.19 2.94
CA CYS A 37 4.45 -10.94 3.60
C CYS A 37 5.84 -11.16 4.20
N GLU A 38 6.90 -10.64 3.56
CA GLU A 38 8.17 -10.52 4.26
C GLU A 38 7.85 -9.75 5.54
N SER A 39 7.89 -10.51 6.64
CA SER A 39 7.66 -10.04 7.97
C SER A 39 8.50 -8.78 8.19
N LEU A 40 7.81 -7.65 8.35
CA LEU A 40 8.40 -6.37 8.77
C LEU A 40 8.79 -6.42 10.27
N GLU A 41 9.20 -7.58 10.78
CA GLU A 41 9.59 -7.81 12.19
C GLU A 41 11.00 -7.31 12.53
N GLN A 42 11.57 -6.44 11.69
CA GLN A 42 12.67 -5.56 12.11
C GLN A 42 12.38 -4.12 11.68
N ILE A 43 11.14 -3.65 11.89
CA ILE A 43 10.97 -2.23 12.18
C ILE A 43 11.53 -2.06 13.60
N ASP A 44 12.79 -1.62 13.68
CA ASP A 44 13.38 -1.09 14.90
C ASP A 44 12.32 -0.24 15.61
N GLU A 45 12.01 -0.57 16.87
CA GLU A 45 10.97 0.05 17.69
C GLU A 45 11.12 1.58 17.83
N SER A 46 12.17 2.17 17.24
CA SER A 46 12.43 3.60 17.18
C SER A 46 11.80 4.35 16.00
N PHE A 47 11.16 3.69 15.00
CA PHE A 47 10.42 4.41 13.95
C PHE A 47 9.07 4.91 14.47
N VAL A 48 9.12 5.87 15.40
CA VAL A 48 7.97 6.66 15.82
C VAL A 48 7.78 7.74 14.76
N ILE A 49 6.71 7.62 13.98
CA ILE A 49 6.31 8.67 13.03
C ILE A 49 5.84 9.86 13.86
N ASP A 50 6.73 10.84 14.06
CA ASP A 50 6.41 12.06 14.79
C ASP A 50 5.25 12.80 14.09
N GLU A 51 4.28 13.26 14.86
CA GLU A 51 3.18 14.08 14.35
C GLU A 51 3.70 15.44 13.86
N ASN A 52 4.84 15.91 14.38
CA ASN A 52 5.49 17.16 13.99
C ASN A 52 6.13 17.12 12.59
N ASP A 53 6.26 15.94 11.99
CA ASP A 53 6.80 15.75 10.63
C ASP A 53 6.05 16.60 9.58
N GLU A 54 4.73 16.77 9.73
CA GLU A 54 3.93 17.48 8.72
C GLU A 54 4.26 18.97 8.65
N ILE A 55 4.54 19.60 9.79
CA ILE A 55 4.90 21.04 9.87
C ILE A 55 6.30 21.23 9.27
N TYR A 56 7.25 20.37 9.65
CA TYR A 56 8.61 20.41 9.13
C TYR A 56 8.65 20.22 7.61
N LEU A 57 7.95 19.21 7.08
CA LEU A 57 7.89 18.92 5.64
C LEU A 57 7.24 20.06 4.84
N ARG A 58 6.27 20.78 5.41
CA ARG A 58 5.67 21.96 4.76
C ARG A 58 6.57 23.19 4.78
N SER A 59 7.47 23.29 5.75
CA SER A 59 8.39 24.42 5.87
C SER A 59 9.57 24.35 4.88
N LEU A 60 9.83 23.16 4.33
CA LEU A 60 10.94 22.90 3.43
C LEU A 60 10.66 23.42 2.00
N ASP A 61 11.63 24.15 1.44
CA ASP A 61 11.57 24.62 0.06
C ASP A 61 11.91 23.49 -0.93
N PRO A 62 11.00 23.11 -1.85
CA PRO A 62 11.24 22.00 -2.78
C PRO A 62 12.37 22.27 -3.78
N LYS A 63 12.74 23.54 -3.98
CA LYS A 63 13.84 23.94 -4.88
C LYS A 63 15.21 23.64 -4.29
N GLU A 64 15.34 23.69 -2.97
CA GLU A 64 16.62 23.54 -2.25
C GLU A 64 16.84 22.10 -1.77
N TRP A 65 16.27 21.10 -2.47
CA TRP A 65 16.31 19.68 -2.05
C TRP A 65 17.73 19.15 -1.76
N LYS A 66 18.74 19.62 -2.49
CA LYS A 66 20.14 19.20 -2.32
C LYS A 66 20.76 19.65 -1.00
N LYS A 67 20.23 20.70 -0.37
CA LYS A 67 20.76 21.26 0.89
C LYS A 67 19.99 20.77 2.12
N GLN A 68 18.93 19.98 1.93
CA GLN A 68 18.09 19.47 3.00
C GLN A 68 18.73 18.25 3.68
N ASP A 69 18.45 18.07 4.97
CA ASP A 69 18.81 16.84 5.67
C ASP A 69 17.86 15.71 5.25
N HIS A 70 18.34 14.82 4.37
CA HIS A 70 17.55 13.70 3.87
C HIS A 70 17.18 12.67 4.94
N TYR A 71 17.99 12.55 6.00
CA TYR A 71 17.68 11.64 7.10
C TYR A 71 16.56 12.21 7.96
N ALA A 72 16.60 13.51 8.26
CA ALA A 72 15.49 14.19 8.96
C ALA A 72 14.19 14.15 8.13
N VAL A 73 14.27 14.36 6.82
CA VAL A 73 13.10 14.23 5.93
C VAL A 73 12.51 12.83 5.96
N LEU A 74 13.29 11.78 6.22
CA LEU A 74 12.80 10.41 6.37
C LEU A 74 12.39 10.05 7.80
N GLY A 75 12.61 10.91 8.79
CA GLY A 75 12.38 10.59 10.22
C GLY A 75 13.48 9.71 10.82
N LEU A 76 14.66 9.67 10.20
CA LEU A 76 15.82 8.87 10.59
C LEU A 76 16.97 9.75 11.09
N GLU A 77 16.66 10.93 11.64
CA GLU A 77 17.65 11.93 12.06
C GLU A 77 18.65 11.42 13.10
N HIS A 78 18.24 10.45 13.93
CA HIS A 78 19.07 9.84 14.96
C HIS A 78 20.02 8.78 14.40
N LEU A 79 19.59 8.06 13.36
CA LEU A 79 20.34 6.95 12.76
C LEU A 79 21.37 7.45 11.74
N ARG A 80 21.03 8.46 10.94
CA ARG A 80 21.90 9.03 9.88
C ARG A 80 22.61 7.92 9.07
N TYR A 81 23.94 7.97 9.00
CA TYR A 81 24.77 7.02 8.26
C TYR A 81 24.71 5.58 8.80
N LYS A 82 24.16 5.36 10.00
CA LYS A 82 23.97 4.03 10.59
C LYS A 82 22.67 3.37 10.12
N ALA A 83 21.79 4.10 9.44
CA ALA A 83 20.52 3.56 8.96
C ALA A 83 20.74 2.44 7.94
N SER A 84 20.09 1.29 8.14
CA SER A 84 20.09 0.19 7.18
C SER A 84 19.41 0.62 5.88
N PRO A 85 19.90 0.19 4.70
CA PRO A 85 19.26 0.47 3.42
C PRO A 85 17.81 -0.06 3.35
N ALA A 86 17.48 -1.12 4.07
CA ALA A 86 16.11 -1.63 4.15
C ALA A 86 15.19 -0.65 4.90
N LEU A 87 15.67 -0.07 6.00
CA LEU A 87 14.96 0.93 6.79
C LEU A 87 14.67 2.19 5.98
N ILE A 88 15.66 2.69 5.22
CA ILE A 88 15.52 3.87 4.35
C ILE A 88 14.40 3.64 3.31
N LYS A 89 14.38 2.46 2.66
CA LYS A 89 13.34 2.12 1.68
C LYS A 89 11.96 2.05 2.32
N SER A 90 11.86 1.43 3.50
CA SER A 90 10.60 1.32 4.24
C SER A 90 10.07 2.70 4.62
N ALA A 91 10.89 3.54 5.26
CA ALA A 91 10.53 4.90 5.66
C ALA A 91 10.06 5.76 4.48
N TYR A 92 10.74 5.67 3.33
CA TYR A 92 10.33 6.38 2.11
C TYR A 92 8.93 5.95 1.63
N ARG A 93 8.66 4.64 1.58
CA ARG A 93 7.35 4.10 1.17
C ARG A 93 6.25 4.59 2.12
N THR A 94 6.50 4.51 3.43
CA THR A 94 5.54 4.94 4.45
C THR A 94 5.26 6.44 4.37
N LYS A 95 6.28 7.29 4.18
CA LYS A 95 6.08 8.74 4.01
C LYS A 95 5.33 9.08 2.73
N GLY A 96 5.64 8.40 1.62
CA GLY A 96 4.93 8.56 0.35
C GLY A 96 3.44 8.20 0.46
N PHE A 97 3.12 7.13 1.19
CA PHE A 97 1.74 6.74 1.45
C PHE A 97 1.01 7.74 2.36
N LYS A 98 1.64 8.22 3.43
CA LYS A 98 1.02 9.18 4.37
C LYS A 98 0.67 10.51 3.69
N HIS A 99 1.56 11.01 2.83
CA HIS A 99 1.40 12.32 2.17
C HIS A 99 0.84 12.23 0.75
N HIS A 100 0.44 11.04 0.29
CA HIS A 100 -0.04 10.85 -1.07
C HIS A 100 -1.20 11.82 -1.37
N PRO A 101 -1.18 12.55 -2.51
CA PRO A 101 -2.17 13.59 -2.81
C PRO A 101 -3.60 13.04 -2.86
N ASP A 102 -3.77 11.76 -3.18
CA ASP A 102 -5.06 11.07 -3.17
C ASP A 102 -5.67 10.96 -1.76
N LYS A 103 -4.86 10.59 -0.76
CA LYS A 103 -5.32 10.46 0.63
C LYS A 103 -5.63 11.80 1.30
N ARG A 104 -5.05 12.90 0.82
CA ARG A 104 -5.32 14.25 1.34
C ARG A 104 -6.77 14.69 1.10
N LYS A 105 -7.40 14.22 0.02
CA LYS A 105 -8.82 14.52 -0.27
C LYS A 105 -9.76 13.88 0.74
N ALA A 106 -9.43 12.69 1.23
CA ALA A 106 -10.22 11.99 2.24
C ALA A 106 -10.12 12.64 3.64
N LYS A 107 -9.01 13.34 3.93
CA LYS A 107 -8.78 14.07 5.19
C LYS A 107 -9.44 15.45 5.27
N GLY A 108 -10.17 15.89 4.23
CA GLY A 108 -10.94 17.14 4.25
C GLY A 108 -10.13 18.43 4.17
N GLU A 109 -8.83 18.38 3.81
CA GLU A 109 -8.04 19.60 3.61
C GLU A 109 -8.52 20.36 2.38
N VAL A 110 -8.80 21.66 2.55
CA VAL A 110 -9.18 22.56 1.46
C VAL A 110 -7.99 22.75 0.53
N VAL A 111 -7.91 21.93 -0.53
CA VAL A 111 -6.94 22.14 -1.59
C VAL A 111 -7.40 23.35 -2.38
N ASN A 112 -6.78 24.50 -2.13
CA ASN A 112 -7.04 25.73 -2.87
C ASN A 112 -6.71 25.48 -4.35
N ARG A 113 -7.73 25.20 -5.16
CA ARG A 113 -7.60 25.11 -6.62
C ARG A 113 -7.45 26.54 -7.08
N ARG A 114 -6.20 26.96 -7.35
CA ARG A 114 -5.93 28.30 -7.90
C ARG A 114 -6.80 28.49 -9.15
N SER A 115 -7.64 29.53 -9.08
CA SER A 115 -8.53 29.99 -10.14
C SER A 115 -7.78 30.76 -11.22
#